data_AF-A0A662G202-F1
#
_entry.id   AF-A0A662G202-F1
#
_cell.length_a   1.000
_cell.length_b   1.000
_cell.length_c   1.000
_cell.angle_alpha   90.00
_cell.angle_beta   90.00
_cell.angle_gamma   90.00
#
_symmetry.space_group_name_H-M   'P 1'
#
loop_
_entity.id
_entity.type
_entity.pdbx_description
1 polymer ?
#
loop_
_entity_poly.entity_id
_entity_poly.type
_entity_poly.pdbx_seq_one_letter_code
_entity_poly.pdbx_strand_id
1 'polypeptide(L)'
;MFNPRSIAVIGASRDPRKAGYIVFRNLVENSKRLLGYKVYPINPYAKRILGVKAYPSITKIEEDVDLAVVVVPAERVPLVLEECGEKHVKVAIILSAGFSEVGNIELEEEVKHIGTKFGIRILGPNCLGVFDSYSGVDTIFLPYFKVLPDGRRLSSLPRPKRGSISLISQSGAVGVAVLDYMASEGIGISKFISYGNKVDIDETDILEYLLYDDSTRVIMMYIENIERGRRFIEVAREVSKRKPIVVLKAGRTPSGARAVLSHTAAVAGIDKIYEAAFKMCGILRVYTLEDLMDSSKALAYQPPAKGNNIAILTDGGGAGVMASDEAETLGLKLARLDEKTRQEFRKLKSSGAIVDFAITENPIDLTGSATTEMYEICLQLLLEDPNVDGVILIVLHHVPLIVDIENLVHRCSKLIKEYGKPTTVGTIGGSEMAILLRRMFNEKCIPAYTSPERACRALAQLVKYGLYLKRFS
;
A
#
# COMPACT_ATOMS: atom_id res chain seq x y z
N MET A 1 6.88 7.97 17.40
CA MET A 1 5.72 7.11 17.07
C MET A 1 6.15 5.70 16.66
N PHE A 2 6.96 5.53 15.59
CA PHE A 2 7.26 4.20 15.03
C PHE A 2 8.43 3.44 15.69
N ASN A 3 9.32 4.13 16.42
CA ASN A 3 10.41 3.50 17.18
C ASN A 3 10.38 3.92 18.67
N PRO A 4 9.31 3.62 19.43
CA PRO A 4 9.21 3.97 20.84
C PRO A 4 10.03 2.99 21.71
N ARG A 5 10.64 3.47 22.79
CA ARG A 5 11.25 2.60 23.83
C ARG A 5 10.19 2.08 24.81
N SER A 6 9.15 2.88 25.02
CA SER A 6 8.05 2.59 25.94
C SER A 6 6.72 3.12 25.40
N ILE A 7 5.66 2.34 25.60
CA ILE A 7 4.30 2.65 25.14
C ILE A 7 3.33 2.48 26.30
N ALA A 8 2.52 3.50 26.60
CA ALA A 8 1.39 3.38 27.52
C ALA A 8 0.08 3.19 26.74
N VAL A 9 -0.75 2.23 27.16
CA VAL A 9 -2.10 2.01 26.60
C VAL A 9 -3.14 2.45 27.62
N ILE A 10 -3.71 3.63 27.40
CA ILE A 10 -4.72 4.22 28.28
C ILE A 10 -6.11 3.72 27.89
N GLY A 11 -6.79 3.07 28.83
CA GLY A 11 -8.01 2.32 28.53
C GLY A 11 -7.76 0.83 28.27
N ALA A 12 -6.56 0.32 28.60
CA ALA A 12 -6.28 -1.11 28.59
C ALA A 12 -7.30 -1.86 29.48
N SER A 13 -7.68 -3.07 29.06
CA SER A 13 -8.78 -3.83 29.68
C SER A 13 -8.42 -5.29 29.89
N ARG A 14 -9.11 -5.97 30.82
CA ARG A 14 -9.10 -7.44 30.95
C ARG A 14 -10.15 -8.12 30.07
N ASP A 15 -11.16 -7.38 29.62
CA ASP A 15 -12.23 -7.88 28.75
C ASP A 15 -11.72 -8.00 27.31
N PRO A 16 -11.67 -9.22 26.73
CA PRO A 16 -11.13 -9.46 25.39
C PRO A 16 -11.94 -8.81 24.25
N ARG A 17 -13.14 -8.32 24.55
CA ARG A 17 -14.02 -7.66 23.57
C ARG A 17 -13.75 -6.16 23.44
N LYS A 18 -13.00 -5.56 24.37
CA LYS A 18 -12.73 -4.11 24.37
C LYS A 18 -11.53 -3.76 23.50
N ALA A 19 -11.61 -2.64 22.79
CA ALA A 19 -10.54 -2.09 21.95
C ALA A 19 -9.19 -2.03 22.69
N GLY A 20 -9.16 -1.47 23.90
CA GLY A 20 -7.94 -1.37 24.70
C GLY A 20 -7.31 -2.71 25.10
N TYR A 21 -8.08 -3.80 25.20
CA TYR A 21 -7.49 -5.13 25.36
C TYR A 21 -6.76 -5.56 24.09
N ILE A 22 -7.39 -5.37 22.92
CA ILE A 22 -6.84 -5.81 21.63
C ILE A 22 -5.54 -5.07 21.32
N VAL A 23 -5.53 -3.75 21.48
CA VAL A 23 -4.33 -2.91 21.31
C VAL A 23 -3.22 -3.38 22.24
N PHE A 24 -3.51 -3.52 23.53
CA PHE A 24 -2.51 -3.91 24.51
C PHE A 24 -1.96 -5.32 24.24
N ARG A 25 -2.82 -6.27 23.85
CA ARG A 25 -2.41 -7.62 23.46
C ARG A 25 -1.47 -7.58 22.26
N ASN A 26 -1.84 -6.88 21.19
CA ASN A 26 -1.02 -6.83 19.97
C ASN A 26 0.38 -6.29 20.27
N LEU A 27 0.48 -5.21 21.04
CA LEU A 27 1.76 -4.63 21.45
C LEU A 27 2.59 -5.57 22.34
N VAL A 28 1.98 -6.24 23.32
CA VAL A 28 2.68 -7.18 24.21
C VAL A 28 3.15 -8.43 23.48
N GLU A 29 2.34 -8.96 22.55
CA GLU A 29 2.73 -10.12 21.74
C GLU A 29 3.85 -9.78 20.76
N ASN A 30 3.81 -8.59 20.15
CA ASN A 30 4.83 -8.15 19.21
C ASN A 30 6.12 -7.70 19.88
N SER A 31 6.06 -7.07 21.06
CA SER A 31 7.25 -6.60 21.78
C SER A 31 8.18 -7.75 22.16
N LYS A 32 7.62 -8.93 22.49
CA LYS A 32 8.37 -10.17 22.77
C LYS A 32 9.06 -10.75 21.54
N ARG A 33 8.56 -10.45 20.34
CA ARG A 33 8.97 -11.10 19.09
C ARG A 33 9.90 -10.25 18.24
N LEU A 34 9.74 -8.93 18.26
CA LEU A 34 10.30 -8.07 17.21
C LEU A 34 11.30 -7.03 17.70
N LEU A 35 11.03 -6.26 18.77
CA LEU A 35 11.88 -5.09 19.10
C LEU A 35 11.95 -4.65 20.57
N GLY A 36 11.46 -5.43 21.53
CA GLY A 36 11.82 -5.24 22.94
C GLY A 36 11.39 -3.91 23.60
N TYR A 37 10.43 -3.18 23.05
CA TYR A 37 9.85 -2.00 23.72
C TYR A 37 8.99 -2.41 24.92
N LYS A 38 8.93 -1.55 25.94
CA LYS A 38 8.10 -1.79 27.13
C LYS A 38 6.66 -1.33 26.87
N VAL A 39 5.69 -2.09 27.38
CA VAL A 39 4.27 -1.77 27.21
C VAL A 39 3.61 -1.70 28.58
N TYR A 40 2.98 -0.57 28.89
CA TYR A 40 2.33 -0.30 30.18
C TYR A 40 0.82 -0.19 30.01
N PRO A 41 0.03 -1.06 30.65
CA PRO A 41 -1.42 -0.91 30.65
C PRO A 41 -1.86 0.09 31.72
N ILE A 42 -2.63 1.11 31.33
CA ILE A 42 -3.24 2.05 32.26
C ILE A 42 -4.72 1.69 32.45
N ASN A 43 -5.07 1.34 33.68
CA ASN A 43 -6.42 0.99 34.11
C ASN A 43 -6.57 1.27 35.62
N PRO A 44 -7.56 2.07 36.07
CA PRO A 44 -7.72 2.45 37.48
C PRO A 44 -8.10 1.29 38.41
N TYR A 45 -8.64 0.19 37.89
CA TYR A 45 -9.20 -0.90 38.69
C TYR A 45 -8.38 -2.20 38.61
N ALA A 46 -7.64 -2.42 37.54
CA ALA A 46 -6.87 -3.64 37.35
C ALA A 46 -5.48 -3.54 37.99
N LYS A 47 -5.06 -4.58 38.71
CA LYS A 47 -3.67 -4.71 39.20
C LYS A 47 -2.72 -5.27 38.12
N ARG A 48 -3.24 -6.14 37.25
CA ARG A 48 -2.52 -6.73 36.11
C ARG A 48 -3.44 -6.94 34.91
N ILE A 49 -2.89 -6.82 33.70
CA ILE A 49 -3.54 -7.15 32.43
C ILE A 49 -2.54 -7.96 31.60
N LEU A 50 -2.95 -9.12 31.07
CA LEU A 50 -2.09 -10.07 30.32
C LEU A 50 -0.75 -10.38 31.02
N GLY A 51 -0.78 -10.47 32.34
CA GLY A 51 0.41 -10.73 33.16
C GLY A 51 1.29 -9.52 33.44
N VAL A 52 1.04 -8.35 32.82
CA VAL A 52 1.81 -7.10 33.02
C VAL A 52 1.19 -6.26 34.15
N LYS A 53 2.02 -5.62 34.98
CA LYS A 53 1.57 -4.70 36.05
C LYS A 53 0.81 -3.53 35.43
N ALA A 54 -0.42 -3.29 35.90
CA ALA A 54 -1.24 -2.18 35.47
C ALA A 54 -1.11 -1.00 36.43
N TYR A 55 -1.25 0.20 35.90
CA TYR A 55 -1.13 1.46 36.62
C TYR A 55 -2.45 2.23 36.57
N PRO A 56 -2.84 2.94 37.64
CA PRO A 56 -4.11 3.67 37.64
C PRO A 56 -4.08 4.94 36.78
N SER A 57 -2.90 5.53 36.59
CA SER A 57 -2.62 6.70 35.74
C SER A 57 -1.22 6.55 35.15
N ILE A 58 -0.99 7.17 33.98
CA ILE A 58 0.31 7.20 33.32
C ILE A 58 1.39 7.89 34.19
N THR A 59 0.99 8.85 35.03
CA THR A 59 1.87 9.56 35.97
C THR A 59 2.48 8.65 37.04
N LYS A 60 1.89 7.46 37.27
CA LYS A 60 2.39 6.48 38.26
C LYS A 60 3.42 5.50 37.70
N ILE A 61 3.72 5.59 36.41
CA ILE A 61 4.86 4.87 35.83
C ILE A 61 6.12 5.63 36.25
N GLU A 62 7.10 4.94 36.83
CA GLU A 62 8.38 5.57 37.22
C GLU A 62 9.22 5.94 36.00
N GLU A 63 9.24 5.05 35.00
CA GLU A 63 10.02 5.17 33.77
C GLU A 63 9.41 6.16 32.77
N ASP A 64 10.20 6.64 31.81
CA ASP A 64 9.72 7.51 30.73
C ASP A 64 8.73 6.79 29.81
N VAL A 65 7.77 7.53 29.26
CA VAL A 65 6.81 7.04 28.26
C VAL A 65 6.95 7.82 26.95
N ASP A 66 7.42 7.17 25.89
CA ASP A 66 7.64 7.84 24.60
C ASP A 66 6.33 8.01 23.79
N LEU A 67 5.39 7.06 23.92
CA LEU A 67 4.14 7.00 23.16
C LEU A 67 2.94 6.67 24.05
N ALA A 68 1.87 7.45 23.97
CA ALA A 68 0.58 7.13 24.57
C ALA A 68 -0.42 6.67 23.50
N VAL A 69 -1.13 5.57 23.74
CA VAL A 69 -2.26 5.11 22.92
C VAL A 69 -3.53 5.24 23.76
N VAL A 70 -4.41 6.16 23.37
CA VAL A 70 -5.58 6.57 24.13
C VAL A 70 -6.84 5.90 23.56
N VAL A 71 -7.49 5.10 24.40
CA VAL A 71 -8.65 4.26 24.07
C VAL A 71 -9.73 4.35 25.17
N VAL A 72 -10.08 5.59 25.54
CA VAL A 72 -11.08 5.93 26.57
C VAL A 72 -12.24 6.73 25.95
N PRO A 73 -13.42 6.85 26.60
CA PRO A 73 -14.49 7.73 26.10
C PRO A 73 -13.99 9.15 25.80
N ALA A 74 -14.52 9.79 24.76
CA ALA A 74 -14.03 11.07 24.23
C ALA A 74 -13.94 12.16 25.30
N GLU A 75 -14.95 12.23 26.18
CA GLU A 75 -15.04 13.20 27.27
C GLU A 75 -13.93 13.05 28.32
N ARG A 76 -13.22 11.93 28.35
CA ARG A 76 -12.07 11.69 29.24
C ARG A 76 -10.72 11.96 28.58
N VAL A 77 -10.69 12.18 27.27
CA VAL A 77 -9.44 12.35 26.52
C VAL A 77 -8.67 13.60 26.97
N PRO A 78 -9.30 14.78 27.20
CA PRO A 78 -8.58 15.96 27.71
C PRO A 78 -7.81 15.68 29.01
N LEU A 79 -8.48 15.10 30.01
CA LEU A 79 -7.86 14.75 31.30
C LEU A 79 -6.67 13.79 31.13
N VAL A 80 -6.83 12.75 30.33
CA VAL A 80 -5.74 11.79 30.04
C VAL A 80 -4.57 12.47 29.32
N LEU A 81 -4.86 13.41 28.43
CA LEU A 81 -3.84 14.12 27.68
C LEU A 81 -3.05 15.10 28.56
N GLU A 82 -3.69 15.73 29.55
CA GLU A 82 -2.98 16.50 30.58
C GLU A 82 -2.02 15.61 31.38
N GLU A 83 -2.46 14.43 31.83
CA GLU A 83 -1.58 13.46 32.51
C GLU A 83 -0.41 13.01 31.62
N CYS A 84 -0.65 12.87 30.31
CA CYS A 84 0.42 12.57 29.34
C CYS A 84 1.42 13.74 29.23
N GLY A 85 0.93 14.97 29.31
CA GLY A 85 1.75 16.19 29.32
C GLY A 85 2.63 16.29 30.56
N GLU A 86 2.08 16.01 31.74
CA GLU A 86 2.84 15.91 33.00
C GLU A 86 3.92 14.81 32.94
N LYS A 87 3.67 13.73 32.18
CA LYS A 87 4.63 12.64 31.95
C LYS A 87 5.57 12.91 30.77
N HIS A 88 5.51 14.09 30.15
CA HIS A 88 6.32 14.50 29.00
C HIS A 88 6.26 13.53 27.80
N VAL A 89 5.09 12.94 27.56
CA VAL A 89 4.86 12.07 26.41
C VAL A 89 5.00 12.89 25.13
N LYS A 90 5.77 12.39 24.15
CA LYS A 90 6.04 13.13 22.91
C LYS A 90 4.90 13.03 21.90
N VAL A 91 4.23 11.88 21.85
CA VAL A 91 3.17 11.58 20.88
C VAL A 91 2.01 10.85 21.54
N ALA A 92 0.80 11.28 21.24
CA ALA A 92 -0.43 10.57 21.59
C ALA A 92 -1.16 10.10 20.32
N ILE A 93 -1.55 8.81 20.29
CA ILE A 93 -2.45 8.26 19.29
C ILE A 93 -3.83 8.14 19.94
N ILE A 94 -4.78 8.94 19.48
CA ILE A 94 -6.14 8.96 20.02
C ILE A 94 -7.03 8.13 19.10
N LEU A 95 -7.38 6.93 19.55
CA LEU A 95 -8.23 6.01 18.78
C LEU A 95 -9.72 6.35 18.91
N SER A 96 -10.07 7.00 20.02
CA SER A 96 -11.45 7.31 20.38
C SER A 96 -12.13 8.22 19.35
N ALA A 97 -13.36 7.85 18.99
CA ALA A 97 -14.31 8.71 18.27
C ALA A 97 -15.19 9.49 19.26
N GLY A 98 -16.00 10.43 18.77
CA GLY A 98 -16.90 11.30 19.52
C GLY A 98 -16.54 12.78 19.46
N PHE A 99 -15.82 13.22 18.42
CA PHE A 99 -15.27 14.58 18.30
C PHE A 99 -15.95 15.35 17.16
N SER A 100 -15.20 16.09 16.33
CA SER A 100 -15.77 16.95 15.28
C SER A 100 -16.60 16.18 14.25
N GLU A 101 -16.33 14.89 14.02
CA GLU A 101 -17.07 14.04 13.09
C GLU A 101 -18.53 13.80 13.51
N VAL A 102 -18.85 13.97 14.79
CA VAL A 102 -20.22 13.93 15.33
C VAL A 102 -20.72 15.31 15.78
N GLY A 103 -20.00 16.38 15.44
CA GLY A 103 -20.35 17.77 15.75
C GLY A 103 -19.77 18.31 17.06
N ASN A 104 -18.94 17.56 17.78
CA ASN A 104 -18.31 17.98 19.03
C ASN A 104 -16.98 18.70 18.79
N ILE A 105 -17.07 19.85 18.13
CA ILE A 105 -15.90 20.64 17.68
C ILE A 105 -15.11 21.21 18.86
N GLU A 106 -15.82 21.66 19.91
CA GLU A 106 -15.19 22.27 21.10
C GLU A 106 -14.26 21.28 21.81
N LEU A 107 -14.67 20.02 21.93
CA LEU A 107 -13.85 18.98 22.55
C LEU A 107 -12.58 18.67 21.72
N GLU A 108 -12.67 18.72 20.38
CA GLU A 108 -11.50 18.51 19.51
C GLU A 108 -10.50 19.67 19.61
N GLU A 109 -10.99 20.91 19.68
CA GLU A 109 -10.15 22.09 19.89
C GLU A 109 -9.51 22.11 21.29
N GLU A 110 -10.20 21.62 22.33
CA GLU A 110 -9.60 21.43 23.66
C GLU A 110 -8.44 20.44 23.60
N VAL A 111 -8.61 19.30 22.93
CA VAL A 111 -7.55 18.30 22.72
C VAL A 111 -6.35 18.92 22.00
N LYS A 112 -6.59 19.71 20.96
CA LYS A 112 -5.55 20.43 20.21
C LYS A 112 -4.81 21.44 21.08
N HIS A 113 -5.54 22.18 21.91
CA HIS A 113 -4.98 23.16 22.82
C HIS A 113 -4.06 22.50 23.85
N ILE A 114 -4.49 21.40 24.47
CA ILE A 114 -3.68 20.64 25.43
C ILE A 114 -2.43 20.07 24.76
N GLY A 115 -2.56 19.52 23.54
CA GLY A 115 -1.41 19.05 22.74
C GLY A 115 -0.38 20.16 22.54
N THR A 116 -0.82 21.36 22.17
CA THR A 116 0.05 22.53 22.00
C THR A 116 0.69 22.97 23.32
N LYS A 117 -0.10 23.08 24.40
CA LYS A 117 0.34 23.49 25.74
C LYS A 117 1.50 22.64 26.26
N PHE A 118 1.44 21.33 26.04
CA PHE A 118 2.45 20.38 26.54
C PHE A 118 3.47 19.94 25.48
N GLY A 119 3.35 20.39 24.23
CA GLY A 119 4.23 19.98 23.13
C GLY A 119 4.04 18.52 22.70
N ILE A 120 2.84 17.96 22.89
CA ILE A 120 2.48 16.60 22.49
C ILE A 120 1.95 16.64 21.06
N ARG A 121 2.55 15.83 20.17
CA ARG A 121 1.99 15.63 18.82
C ARG A 121 0.86 14.60 18.84
N ILE A 122 -0.22 14.84 18.11
CA ILE A 122 -1.45 14.03 18.18
C ILE A 122 -1.77 13.40 16.82
N LEU A 123 -1.87 12.07 16.78
CA LEU A 123 -2.45 11.33 15.66
C LEU A 123 -3.91 10.99 15.97
N GLY A 124 -4.82 11.30 15.06
CA GLY A 124 -6.27 11.17 15.26
C GLY A 124 -6.94 12.53 15.52
N PRO A 125 -7.99 12.59 16.38
CA PRO A 125 -8.70 11.47 16.99
C PRO A 125 -9.44 10.63 15.95
N ASN A 126 -10.30 9.70 16.40
CA ASN A 126 -11.15 8.88 15.54
C ASN A 126 -10.35 8.15 14.45
N CYS A 127 -9.35 7.39 14.88
CA CYS A 127 -8.46 6.67 13.97
C CYS A 127 -8.27 5.22 14.42
N LEU A 128 -7.68 4.40 13.54
CA LEU A 128 -7.23 3.05 13.89
C LEU A 128 -5.80 3.02 14.45
N GLY A 129 -5.12 4.16 14.44
CA GLY A 129 -3.71 4.29 14.81
C GLY A 129 -2.79 3.71 13.75
N VAL A 130 -1.71 3.06 14.19
CA VAL A 130 -0.60 2.66 13.32
C VAL A 130 -0.29 1.17 13.40
N PHE A 131 0.20 0.63 12.30
CA PHE A 131 0.87 -0.67 12.26
C PHE A 131 2.20 -0.52 11.52
N ASP A 132 3.28 -0.98 12.12
CA ASP A 132 4.61 -1.02 11.50
C ASP A 132 5.14 -2.45 11.57
N SER A 133 5.30 -3.06 10.39
CA SER A 133 5.69 -4.46 10.25
C SER A 133 7.16 -4.73 10.61
N TYR A 134 7.98 -3.67 10.65
CA TYR A 134 9.38 -3.76 11.04
C TYR A 134 9.49 -3.62 12.55
N SER A 135 8.90 -2.58 13.14
CA SER A 135 8.98 -2.34 14.58
C SER A 135 8.09 -3.26 15.42
N GLY A 136 7.03 -3.80 14.81
CA GLY A 136 6.01 -4.56 15.51
C GLY A 136 5.06 -3.68 16.33
N VAL A 137 5.15 -2.35 16.24
CA VAL A 137 4.13 -1.45 16.81
C VAL A 137 2.82 -1.70 16.05
N ASP A 138 1.80 -2.19 16.75
CA ASP A 138 0.46 -2.49 16.22
C ASP A 138 -0.59 -1.96 17.19
N THR A 139 -1.09 -0.75 16.93
CA THR A 139 -2.11 -0.10 17.75
C THR A 139 -3.52 -0.28 17.19
N ILE A 140 -3.69 -1.15 16.19
CA ILE A 140 -5.00 -1.39 15.57
C ILE A 140 -5.84 -2.22 16.54
N PHE A 141 -6.99 -1.67 16.94
CA PHE A 141 -7.88 -2.31 17.91
C PHE A 141 -8.79 -3.40 17.33
N LEU A 142 -8.61 -3.77 16.05
CA LEU A 142 -9.36 -4.83 15.38
C LEU A 142 -8.61 -6.17 15.47
N PRO A 143 -9.30 -7.27 15.82
CA PRO A 143 -8.67 -8.54 16.11
C PRO A 143 -8.23 -9.27 14.83
N TYR A 144 -7.09 -9.97 14.91
CA TYR A 144 -6.61 -10.84 13.83
C TYR A 144 -7.59 -11.96 13.50
N PHE A 145 -8.21 -12.55 14.52
CA PHE A 145 -9.13 -13.68 14.39
C PHE A 145 -10.46 -13.37 15.06
N LYS A 146 -11.54 -13.92 14.51
CA LYS A 146 -12.86 -13.97 15.15
C LYS A 146 -13.29 -15.42 15.33
N VAL A 147 -14.00 -15.69 16.41
CA VAL A 147 -14.65 -16.97 16.67
C VAL A 147 -16.14 -16.79 16.37
N LEU A 148 -16.65 -17.60 15.44
CA LEU A 148 -18.07 -17.60 15.08
C LEU A 148 -18.92 -18.31 16.15
N PRO A 149 -20.25 -18.12 16.15
CA PRO A 149 -21.14 -18.83 17.07
C PRO A 149 -21.04 -20.36 16.99
N ASP A 150 -20.65 -20.90 15.84
CA ASP A 150 -20.43 -22.34 15.59
C ASP A 150 -19.04 -22.85 16.03
N GLY A 151 -18.23 -22.00 16.67
CA GLY A 151 -16.90 -22.34 17.17
C GLY A 151 -15.77 -22.22 16.14
N ARG A 152 -16.06 -21.98 14.86
CA ARG A 152 -15.01 -21.79 13.85
C ARG A 152 -14.20 -20.52 14.13
N ARG A 153 -12.88 -20.65 14.10
CA ARG A 153 -11.95 -19.52 14.19
C ARG A 153 -11.50 -19.12 12.79
N LEU A 154 -11.88 -17.92 12.37
CA LEU A 154 -11.53 -17.39 11.05
C LEU A 154 -10.55 -16.23 11.16
N SER A 155 -9.66 -16.12 10.19
CA SER A 155 -8.85 -14.91 9.98
C SER A 155 -9.80 -13.76 9.62
N SER A 156 -9.74 -12.65 10.37
CA SER A 156 -10.62 -11.50 10.18
C SER A 156 -9.87 -10.26 9.71
N LEU A 157 -8.66 -10.03 10.20
CA LEU A 157 -7.80 -8.95 9.73
C LEU A 157 -6.34 -9.39 9.90
N PRO A 158 -5.87 -10.33 9.07
CA PRO A 158 -4.45 -10.67 9.06
C PRO A 158 -3.65 -9.39 8.74
N ARG A 159 -2.53 -9.17 9.43
CA ARG A 159 -1.64 -8.07 9.03
C ARG A 159 -0.75 -8.54 7.88
N PRO A 160 -0.52 -7.70 6.86
CA PRO A 160 0.44 -8.01 5.82
C PRO A 160 1.84 -8.25 6.39
N LYS A 161 2.63 -9.08 5.71
CA LYS A 161 4.04 -9.30 6.05
C LYS A 161 4.87 -8.03 5.79
N ARG A 162 6.14 -8.05 6.20
CA ARG A 162 7.10 -6.99 5.87
C ARG A 162 7.17 -6.76 4.35
N GLY A 163 7.11 -5.51 3.96
CA GLY A 163 7.26 -5.06 2.58
C GLY A 163 7.62 -3.57 2.55
N SER A 164 7.57 -2.95 1.38
CA SER A 164 8.08 -1.59 1.18
C SER A 164 7.01 -0.55 0.84
N ILE A 165 5.73 -0.91 0.96
CA ILE A 165 4.60 0.00 0.74
C ILE A 165 4.17 0.56 2.09
N SER A 166 4.03 1.89 2.21
CA SER A 166 3.39 2.52 3.37
C SER A 166 2.03 3.08 2.98
N LEU A 167 0.98 2.68 3.71
CA LEU A 167 -0.40 3.12 3.51
C LEU A 167 -0.75 4.24 4.50
N ILE A 168 -1.11 5.40 3.98
CA ILE A 168 -1.71 6.52 4.71
C ILE A 168 -3.21 6.53 4.41
N SER A 169 -4.07 6.47 5.43
CA SER A 169 -5.52 6.42 5.22
C SER A 169 -6.28 7.33 6.18
N GLN A 170 -7.03 8.27 5.63
CA GLN A 170 -7.92 9.12 6.42
C GLN A 170 -9.09 8.30 6.97
N SER A 171 -9.68 7.46 6.11
CA SER A 171 -10.74 6.52 6.51
C SER A 171 -10.15 5.27 7.15
N GLY A 172 -10.54 4.97 8.39
CA GLY A 172 -10.17 3.73 9.06
C GLY A 172 -10.74 2.50 8.34
N ALA A 173 -12.03 2.55 7.95
CA ALA A 173 -12.72 1.43 7.29
C ALA A 173 -12.09 1.06 5.95
N VAL A 174 -11.74 2.05 5.12
CA VAL A 174 -11.02 1.80 3.86
C VAL A 174 -9.62 1.25 4.15
N GLY A 175 -8.92 1.83 5.12
CA GLY A 175 -7.58 1.39 5.50
C GLY A 175 -7.51 -0.09 5.87
N VAL A 176 -8.49 -0.60 6.64
CA VAL A 176 -8.52 -2.02 7.04
C VAL A 176 -8.90 -2.94 5.89
N ALA A 177 -9.80 -2.51 5.00
CA ALA A 177 -10.13 -3.28 3.81
C ALA A 177 -8.90 -3.45 2.90
N VAL A 178 -8.10 -2.39 2.75
CA VAL A 178 -6.84 -2.46 1.99
C VAL A 178 -5.81 -3.36 2.70
N LEU A 179 -5.66 -3.26 4.03
CA LEU A 179 -4.76 -4.14 4.79
C LEU A 179 -5.13 -5.62 4.65
N ASP A 180 -6.41 -5.95 4.76
CA ASP A 180 -6.91 -7.32 4.60
C ASP A 180 -6.58 -7.84 3.19
N TYR A 181 -6.90 -7.06 2.16
CA TYR A 181 -6.60 -7.41 0.77
C TYR A 181 -5.09 -7.56 0.51
N MET A 182 -4.26 -6.66 1.03
CA MET A 182 -2.81 -6.77 0.91
C MET A 182 -2.30 -8.08 1.53
N ALA A 183 -2.82 -8.44 2.70
CA ALA A 183 -2.45 -9.68 3.37
C ALA A 183 -2.89 -10.93 2.58
N SER A 184 -4.09 -10.92 1.98
CA SER A 184 -4.59 -12.03 1.17
C SER A 184 -3.82 -12.22 -0.13
N GLU A 185 -3.41 -11.12 -0.77
CA GLU A 185 -2.63 -11.14 -2.02
C GLU A 185 -1.10 -11.30 -1.79
N GLY A 186 -0.66 -11.43 -0.54
CA GLY A 186 0.75 -11.56 -0.20
C GLY A 186 1.57 -10.27 -0.45
N ILE A 187 0.91 -9.12 -0.55
CA ILE A 187 1.54 -7.82 -0.72
C ILE A 187 2.02 -7.33 0.63
N GLY A 188 3.33 -7.22 0.82
CA GLY A 188 3.91 -6.75 2.08
C GLY A 188 3.69 -5.25 2.33
N ILE A 189 3.65 -4.86 3.60
CA ILE A 189 3.54 -3.47 4.05
C ILE A 189 4.74 -3.08 4.89
N SER A 190 5.18 -1.83 4.81
CA SER A 190 6.08 -1.21 5.77
C SER A 190 5.27 -0.64 6.92
N LYS A 191 4.48 0.41 6.65
CA LYS A 191 3.65 1.08 7.66
C LYS A 191 2.21 1.25 7.19
N PHE A 192 1.30 1.17 8.14
CA PHE A 192 -0.07 1.63 8.03
C PHE A 192 -0.27 2.76 9.00
N ILE A 193 -0.85 3.86 8.52
CA ILE A 193 -1.11 5.06 9.31
C ILE A 193 -2.56 5.49 9.06
N SER A 194 -3.43 5.20 10.02
CA SER A 194 -4.77 5.80 10.08
C SER A 194 -4.71 7.04 10.95
N TYR A 195 -5.09 8.19 10.38
CA TYR A 195 -4.92 9.50 11.03
C TYR A 195 -6.25 10.24 11.29
N GLY A 196 -7.38 9.69 10.85
CA GLY A 196 -8.72 10.09 11.28
C GLY A 196 -9.02 11.57 11.04
N ASN A 197 -9.51 12.24 12.09
CA ASN A 197 -9.92 13.65 12.05
C ASN A 197 -8.74 14.63 11.89
N LYS A 198 -7.49 14.15 11.99
CA LYS A 198 -6.26 14.92 11.70
C LYS A 198 -6.15 16.25 12.46
N VAL A 199 -6.44 16.24 13.77
CA VAL A 199 -6.45 17.45 14.62
C VAL A 199 -5.07 18.15 14.70
N ASP A 200 -3.99 17.39 14.54
CA ASP A 200 -2.60 17.89 14.53
C ASP A 200 -1.77 17.21 13.44
N ILE A 201 -1.41 15.92 13.60
CA ILE A 201 -0.64 15.19 12.59
C ILE A 201 -1.55 14.88 11.40
N ASP A 202 -1.20 15.43 10.24
CA ASP A 202 -1.92 15.21 8.98
C ASP A 202 -1.08 14.43 7.95
N GLU A 203 -1.66 14.21 6.76
CA GLU A 203 -1.02 13.54 5.64
C GLU A 203 0.31 14.17 5.20
N THR A 204 0.48 15.47 5.41
CA THR A 204 1.69 16.20 5.01
C THR A 204 2.84 15.91 5.96
N ASP A 205 2.59 15.90 7.26
CA ASP A 205 3.60 15.52 8.27
C ASP A 205 4.02 14.06 8.08
N ILE A 206 3.06 13.18 7.76
CA ILE A 206 3.32 11.76 7.52
C ILE A 206 4.17 11.58 6.26
N LEU A 207 3.89 12.30 5.17
CA LEU A 207 4.71 12.29 3.96
C LEU A 207 6.15 12.76 4.23
N GLU A 208 6.31 13.82 5.02
CA GLU A 208 7.62 14.34 5.41
C GLU A 208 8.43 13.31 6.21
N TYR A 209 7.78 12.60 7.15
CA TYR A 209 8.42 11.48 7.84
C TYR A 209 8.81 10.34 6.88
N LEU A 210 7.89 9.93 6.00
CA LEU A 210 8.10 8.81 5.08
C LEU A 210 9.15 9.11 4.02
N LEU A 211 9.47 10.38 3.74
CA LEU A 211 10.60 10.77 2.88
C LEU A 211 11.91 10.13 3.36
N TYR A 212 12.14 10.14 4.68
CA TYR A 212 13.38 9.70 5.32
C TYR A 212 13.33 8.28 5.87
N ASP A 213 12.21 7.57 5.71
CA ASP A 213 12.07 6.18 6.17
C ASP A 213 12.55 5.18 5.12
N ASP A 214 13.72 4.58 5.35
CA ASP A 214 14.35 3.63 4.41
C ASP A 214 13.52 2.36 4.14
N SER A 215 12.63 1.99 5.07
CA SER A 215 11.75 0.84 4.89
C SER A 215 10.59 1.12 3.91
N THR A 216 10.33 2.40 3.61
CA THR A 216 9.28 2.82 2.67
C THR A 216 9.89 3.14 1.30
N ARG A 217 9.45 2.41 0.28
CA ARG A 217 9.74 2.69 -1.13
C ARG A 217 8.56 3.29 -1.88
N VAL A 218 7.33 2.90 -1.55
CA VAL A 218 6.11 3.39 -2.20
C VAL A 218 5.14 3.89 -1.13
N ILE A 219 4.46 5.00 -1.42
CA ILE A 219 3.46 5.58 -0.53
C ILE A 219 2.10 5.48 -1.19
N MET A 220 1.20 4.75 -0.54
CA MET A 220 -0.19 4.56 -0.94
C MET A 220 -1.08 5.43 -0.06
N MET A 221 -2.00 6.19 -0.65
CA MET A 221 -2.80 7.16 0.09
C MET A 221 -4.28 7.07 -0.26
N TYR A 222 -5.11 7.00 0.78
CA TYR A 222 -6.53 7.33 0.71
C TYR A 222 -6.77 8.66 1.41
N ILE A 223 -7.23 9.66 0.64
CA ILE A 223 -7.40 11.04 1.11
C ILE A 223 -8.84 11.48 0.84
N GLU A 224 -9.45 12.17 1.79
CA GLU A 224 -10.77 12.78 1.64
C GLU A 224 -10.66 14.30 1.45
N ASN A 225 -9.73 14.96 2.16
CA ASN A 225 -9.40 16.37 2.00
C ASN A 225 -7.95 16.68 2.40
N ILE A 226 -7.42 17.80 1.90
CA ILE A 226 -6.11 18.36 2.27
C ILE A 226 -6.32 19.81 2.70
N GLU A 227 -5.88 20.16 3.90
CA GLU A 227 -6.05 21.51 4.45
C GLU A 227 -4.83 22.38 4.17
N ARG A 228 -3.62 21.87 4.48
CA ARG A 228 -2.34 22.57 4.28
C ARG A 228 -1.83 22.45 2.84
N GLY A 229 -2.67 22.79 1.85
CA GLY A 229 -2.44 22.49 0.43
C GLY A 229 -1.10 22.98 -0.15
N ARG A 230 -0.62 24.17 0.24
CA ARG A 230 0.69 24.69 -0.23
C ARG A 230 1.85 23.84 0.30
N ARG A 231 1.86 23.58 1.61
CA ARG A 231 2.87 22.73 2.26
C ARG A 231 2.82 21.30 1.74
N PHE A 232 1.61 20.76 1.51
CA PHE A 232 1.43 19.45 0.90
C PHE A 232 2.09 19.36 -0.48
N ILE A 233 1.88 20.36 -1.35
CA ILE A 233 2.49 20.42 -2.69
C ILE A 233 4.02 20.43 -2.60
N GLU A 234 4.59 21.22 -1.68
CA GLU A 234 6.05 21.30 -1.46
C GLU A 234 6.62 19.95 -1.03
N VAL A 235 6.04 19.35 0.02
CA VAL A 235 6.49 18.06 0.57
C VAL A 235 6.30 16.94 -0.45
N ALA A 236 5.11 16.83 -1.06
CA ALA A 236 4.81 15.79 -2.03
C ALA A 236 5.74 15.85 -3.25
N ARG A 237 6.12 17.04 -3.71
CA ARG A 237 7.08 17.19 -4.81
C ARG A 237 8.45 16.64 -4.45
N GLU A 238 8.96 16.91 -3.25
CA GLU A 238 10.25 16.38 -2.79
C GLU A 238 10.19 14.86 -2.59
N VAL A 239 9.07 14.36 -2.06
CA VAL A 239 8.85 12.92 -1.90
C VAL A 239 8.81 12.21 -3.24
N SER A 240 8.02 12.69 -4.21
CA SER A 240 7.89 12.06 -5.53
C SER A 240 9.18 12.05 -6.35
N LYS A 241 10.20 12.84 -6.00
CA LYS A 241 11.52 12.72 -6.64
C LYS A 241 12.26 11.44 -6.25
N ARG A 242 11.86 10.81 -5.14
CA ARG A 242 12.55 9.64 -4.56
C ARG A 242 11.63 8.42 -4.43
N LYS A 243 10.37 8.64 -4.04
CA LYS A 243 9.40 7.61 -3.69
C LYS A 243 8.07 7.93 -4.38
N PRO A 244 7.53 7.04 -5.22
CA PRO A 244 6.25 7.28 -5.86
C PRO A 244 5.13 7.35 -4.82
N ILE A 245 4.23 8.31 -5.02
CA ILE A 245 3.00 8.47 -4.24
C ILE A 245 1.82 8.10 -5.14
N VAL A 246 0.99 7.14 -4.70
CA VAL A 246 -0.26 6.75 -5.37
C VAL A 246 -1.43 7.21 -4.51
N VAL A 247 -2.34 8.00 -5.08
CA VAL A 247 -3.47 8.60 -4.34
C VAL A 247 -4.80 8.17 -4.92
N LEU A 248 -5.68 7.65 -4.05
CA LEU A 248 -7.12 7.62 -4.27
C LEU A 248 -7.76 8.76 -3.48
N LYS A 249 -8.26 9.76 -4.21
CA LYS A 249 -8.97 10.92 -3.63
C LYS A 249 -10.48 10.68 -3.67
N ALA A 250 -11.09 10.52 -2.49
CA ALA A 250 -12.53 10.42 -2.34
C ALA A 250 -13.23 11.78 -2.53
N GLY A 251 -14.55 11.78 -2.68
CA GLY A 251 -15.33 13.01 -2.82
C GLY A 251 -15.17 13.74 -4.15
N ARG A 252 -14.83 13.04 -5.24
CA ARG A 252 -14.55 13.62 -6.57
C ARG A 252 -15.77 14.18 -7.30
N THR A 253 -16.97 13.72 -6.96
CA THR A 253 -18.24 14.18 -7.54
C THR A 253 -19.04 14.99 -6.51
N PRO A 254 -20.01 15.83 -6.92
CA PRO A 254 -20.83 16.57 -5.97
C PRO A 254 -21.51 15.68 -4.92
N SER A 255 -22.01 14.50 -5.32
CA SER A 255 -22.62 13.55 -4.38
C SER A 255 -21.59 12.94 -3.43
N GLY A 256 -20.41 12.57 -3.91
CA GLY A 256 -19.33 12.07 -3.05
C GLY A 256 -18.79 13.12 -2.10
N ALA A 257 -18.65 14.36 -2.57
CA ALA A 257 -18.22 15.51 -1.78
C ALA A 257 -19.18 15.78 -0.61
N ARG A 258 -20.50 15.72 -0.85
CA ARG A 258 -21.51 15.81 0.22
C ARG A 258 -21.39 14.66 1.23
N ALA A 259 -21.17 13.44 0.77
CA ALA A 259 -21.01 12.28 1.66
C ALA A 259 -19.78 12.42 2.58
N VAL A 260 -18.65 12.91 2.05
CA VAL A 260 -17.44 13.20 2.84
C VAL A 260 -17.73 14.28 3.89
N LEU A 261 -18.39 15.37 3.50
CA LEU A 261 -18.74 16.47 4.41
C LEU A 261 -19.60 15.96 5.59
N SER A 262 -20.58 15.11 5.32
CA SER A 262 -21.47 14.56 6.34
C SER A 262 -20.79 13.59 7.32
N HIS A 263 -19.64 13.01 6.96
CA HIS A 263 -18.95 12.02 7.79
C HIS A 263 -17.67 12.57 8.46
N THR A 264 -17.07 13.65 7.95
CA THR A 264 -15.82 14.22 8.50
C THR A 264 -15.92 15.67 8.95
N ALA A 265 -17.10 16.30 8.78
CA ALA A 265 -17.32 17.73 8.99
C ALA A 265 -16.39 18.66 8.16
N ALA A 266 -15.61 18.11 7.22
CA ALA A 266 -14.65 18.87 6.45
C ALA A 266 -15.14 19.17 5.02
N VAL A 267 -14.90 20.40 4.55
CA VAL A 267 -15.32 20.83 3.21
C VAL A 267 -14.48 20.13 2.15
N ALA A 268 -15.14 19.37 1.28
CA ALA A 268 -14.50 18.76 0.13
C ALA A 268 -14.08 19.86 -0.88
N GLY A 269 -12.77 19.97 -1.13
CA GLY A 269 -12.23 20.91 -2.12
C GLY A 269 -12.59 20.53 -3.57
N ILE A 270 -12.37 21.47 -4.50
CA ILE A 270 -12.70 21.30 -5.93
C ILE A 270 -11.79 20.24 -6.56
N ASP A 271 -12.36 19.17 -7.11
CA ASP A 271 -11.61 18.02 -7.61
C ASP A 271 -10.59 18.35 -8.70
N LYS A 272 -10.93 19.30 -9.60
CA LYS A 272 -10.01 19.76 -10.66
C LYS A 272 -8.73 20.41 -10.08
N ILE A 273 -8.82 21.03 -8.91
CA ILE A 273 -7.65 21.62 -8.23
C ILE A 273 -6.75 20.51 -7.69
N TYR A 274 -7.34 19.46 -7.10
CA TYR A 274 -6.59 18.27 -6.69
C TYR A 274 -5.89 17.60 -7.88
N GLU A 275 -6.59 17.43 -9.00
CA GLU A 275 -6.00 16.86 -10.22
C GLU A 275 -4.76 17.63 -10.69
N ALA A 276 -4.88 18.95 -10.79
CA ALA A 276 -3.77 19.82 -11.17
C ALA A 276 -2.62 19.75 -10.16
N ALA A 277 -2.93 19.82 -8.85
CA ALA A 277 -1.94 19.76 -7.78
C ALA A 277 -1.18 18.43 -7.78
N PHE A 278 -1.88 17.30 -7.87
CA PHE A 278 -1.26 15.97 -7.92
C PHE A 278 -0.34 15.82 -9.14
N LYS A 279 -0.80 16.25 -10.32
CA LYS A 279 0.00 16.23 -11.55
C LYS A 279 1.27 17.09 -11.43
N MET A 280 1.20 18.26 -10.79
CA MET A 280 2.34 19.16 -10.58
C MET A 280 3.40 18.62 -9.60
N CYS A 281 3.03 17.67 -8.75
CA CYS A 281 3.91 17.09 -7.72
C CYS A 281 4.36 15.66 -8.04
N GLY A 282 3.98 15.11 -9.20
CA GLY A 282 4.32 13.73 -9.57
C GLY A 282 3.51 12.66 -8.84
N ILE A 283 2.40 13.04 -8.19
CA ILE A 283 1.49 12.10 -7.56
C ILE A 283 0.72 11.33 -8.65
N LEU A 284 0.69 10.01 -8.51
CA LEU A 284 0.00 9.08 -9.38
C LEU A 284 -1.44 8.90 -8.89
N ARG A 285 -2.36 9.68 -9.45
CA ARG A 285 -3.78 9.58 -9.09
C ARG A 285 -4.44 8.35 -9.70
N VAL A 286 -5.24 7.65 -8.90
CA VAL A 286 -6.09 6.52 -9.30
C VAL A 286 -7.53 6.73 -8.81
N TYR A 287 -8.46 5.91 -9.30
CA TYR A 287 -9.90 6.12 -9.11
C TYR A 287 -10.63 4.97 -8.43
N THR A 288 -9.99 3.81 -8.30
CA THR A 288 -10.56 2.62 -7.68
C THR A 288 -9.58 2.04 -6.67
N LEU A 289 -10.09 1.30 -5.68
CA LEU A 289 -9.23 0.60 -4.73
C LEU A 289 -8.36 -0.45 -5.44
N GLU A 290 -8.90 -1.12 -6.46
CA GLU A 290 -8.14 -2.06 -7.30
C GLU A 290 -6.92 -1.38 -7.92
N ASP A 291 -7.12 -0.23 -8.59
CA ASP A 291 -6.01 0.51 -9.19
C ASP A 291 -5.02 1.02 -8.13
N LEU A 292 -5.48 1.43 -6.95
CA LEU A 292 -4.61 1.86 -5.85
C LEU A 292 -3.65 0.75 -5.43
N MET A 293 -4.17 -0.47 -5.27
CA MET A 293 -3.38 -1.63 -4.87
C MET A 293 -2.49 -2.13 -6.00
N ASP A 294 -3.03 -2.20 -7.23
CA ASP A 294 -2.29 -2.68 -8.40
C ASP A 294 -1.12 -1.80 -8.77
N SER A 295 -1.34 -0.49 -8.75
CA SER A 295 -0.31 0.52 -9.02
C SER A 295 0.77 0.48 -7.95
N SER A 296 0.37 0.44 -6.68
CA SER A 296 1.31 0.42 -5.55
C SER A 296 2.17 -0.85 -5.56
N LYS A 297 1.57 -2.02 -5.90
CA LYS A 297 2.30 -3.28 -6.09
C LYS A 297 3.31 -3.17 -7.22
N ALA A 298 2.92 -2.61 -8.38
CA ALA A 298 3.83 -2.45 -9.52
C ALA A 298 5.06 -1.61 -9.15
N LEU A 299 4.82 -0.43 -8.57
CA LEU A 299 5.85 0.52 -8.17
C LEU A 299 6.76 -0.03 -7.06
N ALA A 300 6.25 -0.94 -6.23
CA ALA A 300 7.05 -1.60 -5.21
C ALA A 300 7.92 -2.70 -5.81
N TYR A 301 7.48 -3.37 -6.87
CA TYR A 301 8.11 -4.58 -7.38
C TYR A 301 9.04 -4.33 -8.57
N GLN A 302 8.80 -3.26 -9.33
CA GLN A 302 9.50 -2.99 -10.59
C GLN A 302 10.11 -1.57 -10.61
N PRO A 303 11.18 -1.36 -11.40
CA PRO A 303 11.75 -0.02 -11.59
C PRO A 303 10.82 0.88 -12.42
N PRO A 304 10.95 2.21 -12.32
CA PRO A 304 10.27 3.13 -13.25
C PRO A 304 10.70 2.86 -14.70
N ALA A 305 9.76 3.00 -15.65
CA ALA A 305 10.09 2.83 -17.06
C ALA A 305 10.86 4.03 -17.61
N LYS A 306 11.77 3.79 -18.56
CA LYS A 306 12.51 4.88 -19.21
C LYS A 306 11.67 5.61 -20.26
N GLY A 307 10.59 5.01 -20.74
CA GLY A 307 9.70 5.62 -21.73
C GLY A 307 8.38 4.88 -21.78
N ASN A 308 7.60 5.11 -22.83
CA ASN A 308 6.26 4.54 -22.98
C ASN A 308 6.14 3.57 -24.16
N ASN A 309 7.25 3.14 -24.77
CA ASN A 309 7.24 2.11 -25.79
C ASN A 309 7.29 0.74 -25.11
N ILE A 310 6.23 -0.04 -25.21
CA ILE A 310 6.08 -1.32 -24.52
C ILE A 310 6.02 -2.48 -25.51
N ALA A 311 6.48 -3.65 -25.09
CA ALA A 311 6.25 -4.89 -25.81
C ALA A 311 5.24 -5.77 -25.08
N ILE A 312 4.38 -6.46 -25.82
CA ILE A 312 3.47 -7.47 -25.28
C ILE A 312 3.95 -8.83 -25.76
N LEU A 313 4.09 -9.79 -24.83
CA LEU A 313 4.38 -11.19 -25.12
C LEU A 313 3.24 -12.04 -24.56
N THR A 314 2.60 -12.86 -25.40
CA THR A 314 1.43 -13.69 -25.04
C THR A 314 1.47 -15.03 -25.75
N ASP A 315 0.74 -16.01 -25.24
CA ASP A 315 0.40 -17.28 -25.89
C ASP A 315 -1.06 -17.33 -26.39
N GLY A 316 -1.79 -16.22 -26.27
CA GLY A 316 -3.14 -16.09 -26.79
C GLY A 316 -3.40 -14.72 -27.41
N GLY A 317 -3.68 -14.71 -28.72
CA GLY A 317 -3.95 -13.49 -29.48
C GLY A 317 -5.09 -12.63 -28.94
N GLY A 318 -6.18 -13.23 -28.45
CA GLY A 318 -7.28 -12.47 -27.84
C GLY A 318 -6.85 -11.67 -26.60
N ALA A 319 -5.96 -12.23 -25.77
CA ALA A 319 -5.40 -11.51 -24.63
C ALA A 319 -4.41 -10.41 -25.07
N GLY A 320 -3.67 -10.65 -26.15
CA GLY A 320 -2.83 -9.63 -26.79
C GLY A 320 -3.62 -8.45 -27.33
N VAL A 321 -4.79 -8.68 -27.94
CA VAL A 321 -5.71 -7.63 -28.42
C VAL A 321 -6.22 -6.81 -27.23
N MET A 322 -6.77 -7.44 -26.19
CA MET A 322 -7.26 -6.74 -24.99
C MET A 322 -6.18 -5.88 -24.33
N ALA A 323 -4.94 -6.40 -24.25
CA ALA A 323 -3.82 -5.64 -23.73
C ALA A 323 -3.39 -4.48 -24.64
N SER A 324 -3.47 -4.66 -25.96
CA SER A 324 -3.14 -3.60 -26.92
C SER A 324 -4.12 -2.44 -26.82
N ASP A 325 -5.42 -2.73 -26.76
CA ASP A 325 -6.49 -1.72 -26.60
C ASP A 325 -6.32 -0.95 -25.29
N GLU A 326 -6.16 -1.65 -24.16
CA GLU A 326 -5.95 -0.98 -22.86
C GLU A 326 -4.64 -0.17 -22.86
N ALA A 327 -3.54 -0.70 -23.40
CA ALA A 327 -2.27 0.02 -23.48
C ALA A 327 -2.42 1.35 -24.25
N GLU A 328 -3.08 1.33 -25.41
CA GLU A 328 -3.27 2.55 -26.22
C GLU A 328 -4.16 3.57 -25.52
N THR A 329 -5.27 3.14 -24.88
CA THR A 329 -6.14 4.06 -24.11
C THR A 329 -5.44 4.72 -22.92
N LEU A 330 -4.41 4.06 -22.36
CA LEU A 330 -3.57 4.59 -21.29
C LEU A 330 -2.43 5.49 -21.80
N GLY A 331 -2.27 5.64 -23.12
CA GLY A 331 -1.20 6.41 -23.76
C GLY A 331 0.15 5.69 -23.83
N LEU A 332 0.15 4.37 -23.65
CA LEU A 332 1.30 3.52 -23.97
C LEU A 332 1.37 3.30 -25.48
N LYS A 333 2.56 2.99 -25.99
CA LYS A 333 2.80 2.75 -27.41
C LYS A 333 3.35 1.34 -27.58
N LEU A 334 2.80 0.57 -28.50
CA LEU A 334 3.45 -0.68 -28.91
C LEU A 334 4.75 -0.36 -29.62
N ALA A 335 5.86 -0.80 -29.04
CA ALA A 335 7.20 -0.61 -29.59
C ALA A 335 7.30 -1.22 -30.98
N ARG A 336 7.94 -0.48 -31.90
CA ARG A 336 8.45 -1.02 -33.15
C ARG A 336 9.83 -1.62 -32.86
N LEU A 337 9.94 -2.94 -32.98
CA LEU A 337 11.16 -3.65 -32.68
C LEU A 337 12.30 -3.22 -33.61
N ASP A 338 13.51 -3.19 -33.06
CA ASP A 338 14.72 -2.92 -33.83
C ASP A 338 14.94 -4.00 -34.90
N GLU A 339 15.61 -3.63 -36.00
CA GLU A 339 15.84 -4.55 -37.11
C GLU A 339 16.68 -5.77 -36.67
N LYS A 340 17.61 -5.60 -35.72
CA LYS A 340 18.38 -6.72 -35.16
C LYS A 340 17.47 -7.71 -34.43
N THR A 341 16.54 -7.22 -33.62
CA THR A 341 15.57 -8.05 -32.89
C THR A 341 14.66 -8.80 -33.86
N ARG A 342 14.15 -8.11 -34.90
CA ARG A 342 13.34 -8.73 -35.96
C ARG A 342 14.09 -9.82 -36.72
N GLN A 343 15.37 -9.61 -37.02
CA GLN A 343 16.22 -10.63 -37.63
C GLN A 343 16.35 -11.86 -36.73
N GLU A 344 16.50 -11.68 -35.43
CA GLU A 344 16.62 -12.80 -34.50
C GLU A 344 15.31 -13.59 -34.38
N PHE A 345 14.15 -12.93 -34.32
CA PHE A 345 12.86 -13.60 -34.41
C PHE A 345 12.70 -14.42 -35.70
N ARG A 346 13.17 -13.90 -36.85
CA ARG A 346 13.17 -14.66 -38.11
C ARG A 346 14.02 -15.93 -38.02
N LYS A 347 15.20 -15.87 -37.38
CA LYS A 347 16.04 -17.06 -37.16
C LYS A 347 15.39 -18.07 -36.22
N LEU A 348 14.72 -17.62 -35.15
CA LEU A 348 14.01 -18.49 -34.22
C LEU A 348 12.89 -19.27 -34.92
N LYS A 349 12.16 -18.63 -35.86
CA LYS A 349 11.19 -19.32 -36.72
C LYS A 349 11.87 -20.34 -37.63
N SER A 350 12.85 -19.91 -38.42
CA SER A 350 13.52 -20.78 -39.40
C SER A 350 14.27 -21.97 -38.78
N SER A 351 14.69 -21.87 -37.52
CA SER A 351 15.33 -22.97 -36.78
C SER A 351 14.32 -23.90 -36.08
N GLY A 352 13.03 -23.56 -36.07
CA GLY A 352 11.99 -24.29 -35.36
C GLY A 352 11.99 -24.08 -33.84
N ALA A 353 12.75 -23.11 -33.33
CA ALA A 353 12.77 -22.76 -31.91
C ALA A 353 11.45 -22.10 -31.46
N ILE A 354 10.77 -21.39 -32.37
CA ILE A 354 9.38 -20.97 -32.24
C ILE A 354 8.58 -21.42 -33.46
N VAL A 355 7.27 -21.63 -33.31
CA VAL A 355 6.41 -22.08 -34.41
C VAL A 355 6.32 -21.03 -35.52
N ASP A 356 6.31 -21.47 -36.78
CA ASP A 356 6.35 -20.58 -37.95
C ASP A 356 5.19 -19.57 -38.00
N PHE A 357 4.01 -20.00 -37.53
CA PHE A 357 2.79 -19.20 -37.51
C PHE A 357 2.63 -18.32 -36.26
N ALA A 358 3.60 -18.31 -35.34
CA ALA A 358 3.63 -17.33 -34.24
C ALA A 358 3.70 -15.91 -34.80
N ILE A 359 3.08 -14.93 -34.14
CA ILE A 359 3.20 -13.52 -34.52
C ILE A 359 4.44 -12.96 -33.81
N THR A 360 5.38 -12.40 -34.58
CA THR A 360 6.65 -11.84 -34.04
C THR A 360 6.77 -10.33 -34.25
N GLU A 361 5.70 -9.67 -34.71
CA GLU A 361 5.52 -8.24 -34.54
C GLU A 361 4.78 -7.98 -33.23
N ASN A 362 4.80 -6.76 -32.71
CA ASN A 362 4.20 -6.44 -31.42
C ASN A 362 2.68 -6.20 -31.57
N PRO A 363 1.79 -6.95 -30.86
CA PRO A 363 2.05 -7.94 -29.80
C PRO A 363 2.57 -9.30 -30.32
N ILE A 364 3.57 -9.85 -29.61
CA ILE A 364 4.18 -11.15 -29.94
C ILE A 364 3.26 -12.25 -29.40
N ASP A 365 2.75 -13.11 -30.29
CA ASP A 365 1.83 -14.21 -29.98
C ASP A 365 2.47 -15.57 -30.29
N LEU A 366 2.83 -16.30 -29.23
CA LEU A 366 3.41 -17.64 -29.25
C LEU A 366 2.37 -18.74 -29.49
N THR A 367 1.08 -18.40 -29.50
CA THR A 367 -0.06 -19.29 -29.71
C THR A 367 -0.21 -20.38 -28.63
N GLY A 368 -1.22 -21.25 -28.79
CA GLY A 368 -1.42 -22.42 -27.93
C GLY A 368 -0.33 -23.49 -28.01
N SER A 369 0.76 -23.25 -28.75
CA SER A 369 1.96 -24.10 -28.79
C SER A 369 3.12 -23.54 -27.95
N ALA A 370 2.89 -22.49 -27.16
CA ALA A 370 3.92 -21.89 -26.32
C ALA A 370 4.54 -22.89 -25.33
N THR A 371 5.86 -22.91 -25.26
CA THR A 371 6.63 -23.63 -24.23
C THR A 371 7.34 -22.66 -23.30
N THR A 372 7.85 -23.16 -22.19
CA THR A 372 8.72 -22.38 -21.29
C THR A 372 9.94 -21.80 -22.00
N GLU A 373 10.56 -22.56 -22.90
CA GLU A 373 11.72 -22.12 -23.70
C GLU A 373 11.33 -20.98 -24.63
N MET A 374 10.18 -21.07 -25.30
CA MET A 374 9.70 -20.01 -26.19
C MET A 374 9.45 -18.70 -25.44
N TYR A 375 8.89 -18.77 -24.22
CA TYR A 375 8.74 -17.59 -23.37
C TYR A 375 10.09 -17.00 -22.97
N GLU A 376 11.05 -17.83 -22.55
CA GLU A 376 12.39 -17.34 -22.14
C GLU A 376 13.08 -16.60 -23.29
N ILE A 377 13.23 -17.25 -24.45
CA ILE A 377 13.99 -16.69 -25.57
C ILE A 377 13.31 -15.44 -26.13
N CYS A 378 11.98 -15.44 -26.27
CA CYS A 378 11.26 -14.28 -26.79
C CYS A 378 11.29 -13.11 -25.79
N LEU A 379 11.11 -13.38 -24.49
CA LEU A 379 11.20 -12.36 -23.46
C LEU A 379 12.60 -11.73 -23.42
N GLN A 380 13.65 -12.53 -23.56
CA GLN A 380 15.03 -12.03 -23.62
C GLN A 380 15.21 -11.04 -24.77
N LEU A 381 14.75 -11.38 -25.99
CA LEU A 381 14.84 -10.48 -27.15
C LEU A 381 14.14 -9.13 -26.92
N LEU A 382 12.95 -9.15 -26.30
CA LEU A 382 12.20 -7.92 -25.99
C LEU A 382 12.89 -7.10 -24.89
N LEU A 383 13.49 -7.76 -23.90
CA LEU A 383 14.24 -7.11 -22.84
C LEU A 383 15.57 -6.53 -23.35
N GLU A 384 16.19 -7.10 -24.38
CA GLU A 384 17.38 -6.58 -25.05
C GLU A 384 17.08 -5.41 -26.00
N ASP A 385 15.90 -5.39 -26.64
CA ASP A 385 15.56 -4.43 -27.70
C ASP A 385 15.64 -2.97 -27.22
N PRO A 386 16.45 -2.10 -27.84
CA PRO A 386 16.65 -0.72 -27.37
C PRO A 386 15.39 0.16 -27.49
N ASN A 387 14.41 -0.23 -28.31
CA ASN A 387 13.15 0.50 -28.51
C ASN A 387 12.06 0.08 -27.50
N VAL A 388 12.31 -0.92 -26.66
CA VAL A 388 11.36 -1.40 -25.64
C VAL A 388 11.74 -0.84 -24.27
N ASP A 389 10.85 -0.04 -23.67
CA ASP A 389 11.00 0.56 -22.34
C ASP A 389 10.40 -0.28 -21.21
N GLY A 390 9.52 -1.24 -21.53
CA GLY A 390 8.86 -2.15 -20.59
C GLY A 390 8.10 -3.26 -21.29
N VAL A 391 7.76 -4.33 -20.56
CA VAL A 391 7.11 -5.52 -21.13
C VAL A 391 5.83 -5.86 -20.38
N ILE A 392 4.78 -6.23 -21.10
CA ILE A 392 3.59 -6.88 -20.57
C ILE A 392 3.66 -8.35 -20.96
N LEU A 393 3.89 -9.21 -19.98
CA LEU A 393 3.95 -10.65 -20.15
C LEU A 393 2.58 -11.25 -19.84
N ILE A 394 1.93 -11.86 -20.81
CA ILE A 394 0.66 -12.56 -20.61
C ILE A 394 0.96 -14.05 -20.66
N VAL A 395 0.54 -14.78 -19.62
CA VAL A 395 0.75 -16.23 -19.53
C VAL A 395 -0.59 -16.92 -19.31
N LEU A 396 -1.06 -17.65 -20.32
CA LEU A 396 -2.24 -18.50 -20.22
C LEU A 396 -1.82 -19.92 -19.86
N HIS A 397 -1.76 -20.20 -18.55
CA HIS A 397 -1.42 -21.51 -17.98
C HIS A 397 -2.18 -22.74 -18.52
N HIS A 398 -3.25 -22.54 -19.31
CA HIS A 398 -4.04 -23.59 -19.93
C HIS A 398 -3.30 -24.28 -21.10
N VAL A 399 -2.24 -23.67 -21.64
CA VAL A 399 -1.48 -24.21 -22.76
C VAL A 399 -0.78 -25.53 -22.36
N PRO A 400 -1.02 -26.66 -23.05
CA PRO A 400 -0.54 -27.98 -22.62
C PRO A 400 0.98 -28.13 -22.50
N LEU A 401 1.74 -27.34 -23.28
CA LEU A 401 3.20 -27.43 -23.33
C LEU A 401 3.90 -26.59 -22.25
N ILE A 402 3.14 -25.84 -21.44
CA ILE A 402 3.63 -25.21 -20.21
C ILE A 402 3.43 -26.20 -19.06
N VAL A 403 4.29 -27.22 -19.02
CA VAL A 403 4.15 -28.33 -18.05
C VAL A 403 4.61 -27.91 -16.65
N ASP A 404 5.74 -27.19 -16.57
CA ASP A 404 6.34 -26.74 -15.32
C ASP A 404 6.26 -25.21 -15.22
N ILE A 405 5.19 -24.74 -14.56
CA ILE A 405 4.99 -23.32 -14.30
C ILE A 405 6.06 -22.74 -13.35
N GLU A 406 6.67 -23.57 -12.50
CA GLU A 406 7.71 -23.09 -11.57
C GLU A 406 8.97 -22.73 -12.34
N ASN A 407 9.36 -23.58 -13.29
CA ASN A 407 10.46 -23.32 -14.19
C ASN A 407 10.19 -22.11 -15.09
N LEU A 408 8.97 -21.95 -15.62
CA LEU A 408 8.59 -20.76 -16.39
C LEU A 408 8.74 -19.47 -15.57
N VAL A 409 8.21 -19.44 -14.35
CA VAL A 409 8.34 -18.29 -13.46
C VAL A 409 9.81 -18.04 -13.15
N HIS A 410 10.59 -19.07 -12.82
CA HIS A 410 12.00 -18.92 -12.47
C HIS A 410 12.80 -18.27 -13.61
N ARG A 411 12.68 -18.83 -14.83
CA ARG A 411 13.38 -18.40 -16.04
C ARG A 411 13.02 -16.96 -16.43
N CYS A 412 11.73 -16.67 -16.56
CA CYS A 412 11.26 -15.32 -16.88
C CYS A 412 11.68 -14.30 -15.80
N SER A 413 11.56 -14.67 -14.52
CA SER A 413 11.90 -13.78 -13.42
C SER A 413 13.39 -13.44 -13.34
N LYS A 414 14.26 -14.38 -13.70
CA LYS A 414 15.70 -14.17 -13.77
C LYS A 414 16.02 -13.12 -14.83
N LEU A 415 15.50 -13.28 -16.05
CA LEU A 415 15.70 -12.33 -17.15
C LEU A 415 15.20 -10.92 -16.80
N ILE A 416 13.98 -10.80 -16.27
CA ILE A 416 13.39 -9.50 -15.91
C ILE A 416 14.29 -8.73 -14.93
N LYS A 417 14.87 -9.44 -13.94
CA LYS A 417 15.79 -8.84 -12.96
C LYS A 417 17.14 -8.46 -13.56
N GLU A 418 17.66 -9.29 -14.47
CA GLU A 418 18.94 -9.08 -15.14
C GLU A 418 18.93 -7.84 -16.03
N TYR A 419 17.89 -7.69 -16.86
CA TYR A 419 17.77 -6.56 -17.78
C TYR A 419 17.22 -5.28 -17.14
N GLY A 420 16.47 -5.41 -16.04
CA GLY A 420 15.98 -4.26 -15.26
C GLY A 420 14.97 -3.36 -16.00
N LYS A 421 14.33 -3.85 -17.07
CA LYS A 421 13.17 -3.18 -17.67
C LYS A 421 11.90 -3.60 -16.91
N PRO A 422 11.00 -2.65 -16.59
CA PRO A 422 9.78 -2.99 -15.88
C PRO A 422 8.91 -3.97 -16.65
N THR A 423 8.49 -5.02 -15.95
CA THR A 423 7.59 -6.03 -16.50
C THR A 423 6.39 -6.26 -15.57
N THR A 424 5.19 -6.25 -16.15
CA THR A 424 3.96 -6.67 -15.48
C THR A 424 3.44 -7.96 -16.10
N VAL A 425 2.74 -8.78 -15.30
CA VAL A 425 2.24 -10.08 -15.77
C VAL A 425 0.72 -10.15 -15.75
N GLY A 426 0.10 -10.53 -16.86
CA GLY A 426 -1.32 -10.87 -16.95
C GLY A 426 -1.53 -12.38 -16.91
N THR A 427 -2.31 -12.87 -15.96
CA THR A 427 -2.67 -14.30 -15.85
C THR A 427 -4.17 -14.43 -15.67
N ILE A 428 -4.86 -14.91 -16.72
CA ILE A 428 -6.32 -14.93 -16.74
C ILE A 428 -6.82 -16.18 -16.00
N GLY A 429 -7.84 -16.00 -15.16
CA GLY A 429 -8.59 -17.09 -14.52
C GLY A 429 -8.44 -17.19 -13.00
N GLY A 430 -9.35 -17.96 -12.40
CA GLY A 430 -9.47 -18.19 -10.95
C GLY A 430 -9.15 -19.62 -10.50
N SER A 431 -8.57 -20.44 -11.37
CA SER A 431 -8.13 -21.81 -11.01
C SER A 431 -7.01 -21.78 -9.97
N GLU A 432 -6.80 -22.89 -9.27
CA GLU A 432 -5.66 -23.04 -8.36
C GLU A 432 -4.32 -22.78 -9.05
N MET A 433 -4.18 -23.22 -10.32
CA MET A 433 -2.99 -22.97 -11.13
C MET A 433 -2.81 -21.47 -11.45
N ALA A 434 -3.88 -20.76 -11.80
CA ALA A 434 -3.81 -19.31 -12.05
C ALA A 434 -3.42 -18.53 -10.77
N ILE A 435 -3.99 -18.93 -9.63
CA ILE A 435 -3.68 -18.35 -8.31
C ILE A 435 -2.21 -18.63 -7.95
N LEU A 436 -1.74 -19.87 -8.12
CA LEU A 436 -0.37 -20.27 -7.86
C LEU A 436 0.61 -19.50 -8.75
N LEU A 437 0.36 -19.42 -10.06
CA LEU A 437 1.21 -18.70 -11.01
C LEU A 437 1.37 -17.22 -10.62
N ARG A 438 0.27 -16.53 -10.29
CA ARG A 438 0.32 -15.13 -9.80
C ARG A 438 1.16 -15.01 -8.55
N ARG A 439 0.92 -15.90 -7.59
CA ARG A 439 1.63 -15.90 -6.31
C ARG A 439 3.14 -16.07 -6.52
N MET A 440 3.55 -17.01 -7.39
CA MET A 440 4.96 -17.25 -7.67
C MET A 440 5.65 -16.06 -8.31
N PHE A 441 5.03 -15.38 -9.28
CA PHE A 441 5.57 -14.13 -9.82
C PHE A 441 5.65 -13.02 -8.76
N ASN A 442 4.59 -12.84 -7.96
CA ASN A 442 4.57 -11.86 -6.88
C ASN A 442 5.69 -12.12 -5.84
N GLU A 443 5.93 -13.37 -5.45
CA GLU A 443 7.02 -13.77 -4.56
C GLU A 443 8.40 -13.48 -5.15
N LYS A 444 8.53 -13.44 -6.48
CA LYS A 444 9.75 -13.00 -7.18
C LYS A 444 9.83 -11.49 -7.39
N CYS A 445 8.90 -10.70 -6.85
CA CYS A 445 8.78 -9.25 -7.06
C CYS A 445 8.51 -8.90 -8.53
N ILE A 446 7.68 -9.69 -9.22
CA ILE A 446 7.15 -9.37 -10.54
C ILE A 446 5.63 -9.31 -10.41
N PRO A 447 5.02 -8.13 -10.60
CA PRO A 447 3.62 -7.94 -10.27
C PRO A 447 2.73 -8.66 -11.27
N ALA A 448 1.96 -9.64 -10.77
CA ALA A 448 1.04 -10.43 -11.57
C ALA A 448 -0.43 -10.11 -11.24
N TYR A 449 -1.27 -10.10 -12.27
CA TYR A 449 -2.65 -9.63 -12.23
C TYR A 449 -3.61 -10.63 -12.87
N THR A 450 -4.90 -10.51 -12.55
CA THR A 450 -5.95 -11.43 -13.01
C THR A 450 -6.42 -11.18 -14.44
N SER A 451 -5.97 -10.07 -15.05
CA SER A 451 -6.35 -9.71 -16.43
C SER A 451 -5.24 -8.92 -17.13
N PRO A 452 -5.22 -8.90 -18.48
CA PRO A 452 -4.25 -8.12 -19.23
C PRO A 452 -4.40 -6.61 -18.99
N GLU A 453 -5.63 -6.11 -18.84
CA GLU A 453 -5.91 -4.69 -18.63
C GLU A 453 -5.33 -4.19 -17.31
N ARG A 454 -5.48 -4.98 -16.23
CA ARG A 454 -4.86 -4.66 -14.94
C ARG A 454 -3.33 -4.61 -15.03
N ALA A 455 -2.72 -5.52 -15.80
CA ALA A 455 -1.28 -5.50 -16.06
C ALA A 455 -0.85 -4.24 -16.87
N CYS A 456 -1.68 -3.80 -17.82
CA CYS A 456 -1.46 -2.55 -18.57
C CYS A 456 -1.57 -1.31 -17.67
N ARG A 457 -2.66 -1.21 -16.86
CA ARG A 457 -2.86 -0.11 -15.91
C ARG A 457 -1.70 0.02 -14.93
N ALA A 458 -1.21 -1.10 -14.42
CA ALA A 458 -0.03 -1.15 -13.57
C ALA A 458 1.25 -0.66 -14.27
N LEU A 459 1.55 -1.16 -15.47
CA LEU A 459 2.73 -0.74 -16.24
C LEU A 459 2.66 0.76 -16.59
N ALA A 460 1.48 1.27 -16.92
CA ALA A 460 1.26 2.68 -17.19
C ALA A 460 1.65 3.58 -16.01
N GLN A 461 1.54 3.12 -14.75
CA GLN A 461 2.00 3.89 -13.60
C GLN A 461 3.52 3.89 -13.46
N LEU A 462 4.20 2.78 -13.79
CA LEU A 462 5.67 2.72 -13.87
C LEU A 462 6.19 3.70 -14.94
N VAL A 463 5.49 3.80 -16.07
CA VAL A 463 5.77 4.77 -17.14
C VAL A 463 5.53 6.20 -16.69
N LYS A 464 4.36 6.51 -16.12
CA LYS A 464 4.04 7.86 -15.60
C LYS A 464 5.08 8.33 -14.59
N TYR A 465 5.47 7.46 -13.67
CA TYR A 465 6.48 7.78 -12.67
C TYR A 465 7.86 8.02 -13.30
N GLY A 466 8.30 7.13 -14.19
CA GLY A 466 9.58 7.29 -14.87
C GLY A 466 9.67 8.56 -15.73
N LEU A 467 8.60 8.91 -16.45
CA LEU A 467 8.52 10.17 -17.19
C LEU A 467 8.52 11.41 -16.28
N TYR A 468 7.97 11.31 -15.07
CA TYR A 468 8.07 12.38 -14.08
C TYR A 468 9.51 12.55 -13.59
N LEU A 469 10.20 11.45 -13.25
CA LEU A 469 11.59 11.50 -12.78
C LEU A 469 12.55 12.08 -13.83
N LYS A 470 12.31 11.82 -15.13
CA LYS A 470 13.08 12.40 -16.24
C LYS A 470 13.12 13.93 -16.27
N ARG A 471 12.18 14.62 -15.60
CA ARG A 471 12.18 16.09 -15.52
C ARG A 471 13.28 16.64 -14.60
N PHE A 472 13.91 15.78 -13.82
CA PHE A 472 14.95 16.13 -12.84
C PHE A 472 16.30 15.43 -13.14
N SER A 473 16.37 14.67 -14.23
CA SER A 473 17.54 13.86 -14.64
C SER A 473 18.50 14.65 -15.51
#